data_AF-A0A7W1J582-F1
#
_entry.id   AF-A0A7W1J582-F1
#
_cell.length_a   1.000
_cell.length_b   1.000
_cell.length_c   1.000
_cell.angle_alpha   90.00
_cell.angle_beta   90.00
_cell.angle_gamma   90.00
#
_symmetry.space_group_name_H-M   'P 1'
#
loop_
_entity.id
_entity.type
_entity.pdbx_description
1 polymer ?
#
loop_
_entity_poly.entity_id
_entity_poly.type
_entity_poly.pdbx_seq_one_letter_code
_entity_poly.pdbx_strand_id
1 'polypeptide(L)'
;FLQSYASFYKVFKRNSEDYLKNLQLPVRSDISRIAGLVVNLEEKVDRIEEVLEDFEYGYAEPATSESVKELETRLGRVEGKLDRLLAALEGGAQDGGAQVAETNGSMVEITATDAARRKAREMGVDLSEVVGTGTDGQVTVEDVRKKGES
;
A
#
# COMPACT_ATOMS: atom_id res chain seq x y z
N PHE A 1 25.32 -50.67 -36.46
CA PHE A 1 25.69 -49.57 -37.37
C PHE A 1 25.24 -48.19 -36.86
N LEU A 2 23.95 -47.93 -36.61
CA LEU A 2 23.47 -46.62 -36.09
C LEU A 2 24.11 -46.17 -34.76
N GLN A 3 24.38 -47.09 -33.85
CA GLN A 3 25.06 -46.79 -32.58
C GLN A 3 26.49 -46.27 -32.78
N SER A 4 27.19 -46.73 -33.82
CA SER A 4 28.55 -46.29 -34.16
C SER A 4 28.56 -44.83 -34.64
N TYR A 5 27.61 -44.46 -35.50
CA TYR A 5 27.49 -43.08 -36.00
C TYR A 5 27.15 -42.08 -34.89
N ALA A 6 26.24 -42.42 -33.98
CA ALA A 6 25.90 -41.56 -32.85
C ALA A 6 27.09 -41.34 -31.91
N SER A 7 27.88 -42.38 -31.65
CA SER A 7 29.09 -42.27 -30.83
C SER A 7 30.17 -41.40 -31.48
N PHE A 8 30.39 -41.56 -32.79
CA PHE A 8 31.35 -40.78 -33.55
C PHE A 8 30.98 -39.29 -33.57
N TYR A 9 29.71 -38.98 -33.82
CA TYR A 9 29.21 -37.61 -33.81
C TYR A 9 29.36 -36.95 -32.43
N LYS A 10 29.11 -37.69 -31.34
CA LYS A 10 29.26 -37.18 -29.98
C LYS A 10 30.72 -36.85 -29.62
N VAL A 11 31.66 -37.70 -30.03
CA VAL A 11 33.11 -37.48 -29.84
C VAL A 11 33.58 -36.30 -30.68
N PHE A 12 33.18 -36.24 -31.95
CA PHE A 12 33.51 -35.13 -32.84
C PHE A 12 33.01 -33.79 -32.30
N LYS A 13 31.74 -33.73 -31.85
CA LYS A 13 31.16 -32.52 -31.25
C LYS A 13 31.95 -32.04 -30.03
N ARG A 14 32.28 -32.95 -29.11
CA ARG A 14 33.06 -32.62 -27.90
C ARG A 14 34.44 -32.07 -28.26
N ASN A 15 35.14 -32.73 -29.18
CA ASN A 15 36.46 -32.28 -29.63
C ASN A 15 36.38 -30.89 -30.29
N SER A 16 35.36 -30.67 -31.14
CA SER A 16 35.15 -29.37 -31.80
C SER A 16 34.88 -28.23 -30.81
N GLU A 17 34.14 -28.45 -29.72
CA GLU A 17 33.92 -27.43 -28.70
C GLU A 17 35.23 -27.02 -28.01
N ASP A 18 36.14 -27.98 -27.76
CA ASP A 18 37.42 -27.68 -27.12
C ASP A 18 38.38 -26.93 -28.07
N TYR A 19 38.36 -27.22 -29.37
CA TYR A 19 39.09 -26.42 -30.37
C TYR A 19 38.59 -24.97 -30.44
N LEU A 20 37.27 -24.77 -30.43
CA LEU A 20 36.68 -23.43 -30.49
C LEU A 20 37.03 -22.60 -29.23
N LYS A 21 37.01 -23.21 -28.04
CA LYS A 21 37.47 -22.57 -26.80
C LYS A 21 38.92 -22.11 -26.89
N ASN A 22 39.81 -22.95 -27.44
CA ASN A 22 41.22 -22.61 -27.60
C ASN A 22 41.45 -21.46 -28.60
N LEU A 23 40.56 -21.31 -29.58
CA LEU A 23 40.58 -20.19 -30.53
C LEU A 23 39.80 -18.95 -30.00
N GLN A 24 39.37 -18.98 -28.73
CA GLN A 24 38.54 -17.95 -28.10
C GLN A 24 37.24 -17.64 -28.86
N LEU A 25 36.74 -18.60 -29.62
CA LEU A 25 35.47 -18.48 -30.32
C LEU A 25 34.33 -18.91 -29.38
N PRO A 26 33.18 -18.19 -29.39
CA PRO A 26 32.01 -18.58 -28.61
C PRO A 26 31.56 -19.99 -28.95
N VAL A 27 31.40 -20.84 -27.94
CA VAL A 27 30.86 -22.19 -28.14
C VAL A 27 29.35 -22.19 -27.98
N ARG A 28 28.71 -23.26 -28.48
CA ARG A 28 27.27 -23.46 -28.31
C ARG A 28 26.82 -23.34 -26.85
N SER A 29 27.63 -23.81 -25.89
CA SER A 29 27.30 -23.67 -24.47
C SER A 29 27.21 -22.22 -24.01
N ASP A 30 28.00 -21.30 -24.58
CA ASP A 30 27.94 -19.87 -24.25
C ASP A 30 26.68 -19.25 -24.83
N ILE A 31 26.39 -19.58 -26.10
CA ILE A 31 25.18 -19.13 -26.79
C ILE A 31 23.93 -19.62 -26.06
N SER A 32 23.90 -20.88 -25.60
CA SER A 32 22.77 -21.41 -24.83
C SER A 32 22.61 -20.74 -23.47
N ARG A 33 23.71 -20.38 -22.80
CA ARG A 33 23.66 -19.63 -21.53
C ARG A 33 23.11 -18.22 -21.72
N ILE A 34 23.56 -17.52 -22.76
CA ILE A 34 23.08 -16.17 -23.09
C ILE A 34 21.62 -16.22 -23.51
N ALA A 35 21.23 -17.19 -24.36
CA ALA A 35 19.84 -17.35 -24.78
C ALA A 35 18.91 -17.56 -23.58
N GLY A 36 19.29 -18.38 -22.60
CA GLY A 36 18.53 -18.54 -21.36
C GLY A 36 18.43 -17.24 -20.56
N LEU A 37 19.50 -16.43 -20.51
CA LEU A 37 19.48 -15.14 -19.81
C LEU A 37 18.58 -14.11 -20.53
N VAL A 38 18.57 -14.11 -21.86
CA VAL A 38 17.70 -13.24 -22.67
C VAL A 38 16.23 -13.59 -22.45
N VAL A 39 15.87 -14.87 -22.50
CA VAL A 39 14.47 -15.31 -22.25
C VAL A 39 14.00 -14.91 -20.84
N ASN A 40 14.86 -15.07 -19.81
CA ASN A 40 14.54 -14.63 -18.46
C ASN A 40 14.44 -13.10 -18.33
N LEU A 41 15.18 -12.36 -19.15
CA LEU A 41 15.10 -10.91 -19.16
C LEU A 41 13.81 -10.45 -19.83
N GLU A 42 13.39 -11.09 -20.92
CA GLU A 42 12.11 -10.84 -21.59
C GLU A 42 10.95 -11.03 -20.61
N GLU A 43 10.90 -12.15 -19.88
CA GLU A 43 9.85 -12.38 -18.86
C GLU A 43 9.83 -11.29 -17.76
N LYS A 44 11.00 -10.76 -17.38
CA LYS A 44 11.07 -9.66 -16.42
C LYS A 44 10.62 -8.33 -17.00
N VAL A 45 10.94 -8.07 -18.26
CA VAL A 45 10.51 -6.87 -18.98
C VAL A 45 8.99 -6.89 -19.12
N ASP A 46 8.40 -8.01 -19.54
CA ASP A 46 6.94 -8.18 -19.63
C ASP A 46 6.25 -7.88 -18.30
N ARG A 47 6.81 -8.37 -17.18
CA ARG A 47 6.27 -8.08 -15.83
C ARG A 47 6.39 -6.60 -15.46
N ILE A 48 7.48 -5.93 -15.84
CA ILE A 48 7.66 -4.50 -15.58
C ILE A 48 6.67 -3.70 -16.43
N GLU A 49 6.47 -4.09 -17.68
CA GLU A 49 5.49 -3.48 -18.58
C GLU A 49 4.08 -3.59 -17.99
N GLU A 50 3.68 -4.76 -17.50
CA GLU A 50 2.38 -4.95 -16.82
C GLU A 50 2.21 -4.03 -15.60
N VAL A 51 3.22 -3.91 -14.74
CA VAL A 51 3.19 -3.03 -13.56
C VAL A 51 3.17 -1.55 -13.97
N LEU A 52 3.86 -1.19 -15.03
CA LEU A 52 3.90 0.17 -15.53
C LEU A 52 2.59 0.55 -16.23
N GLU A 53 1.94 -0.37 -16.94
CA GLU A 53 0.60 -0.18 -17.49
C GLU A 53 -0.43 0.03 -16.39
N ASP A 54 -0.37 -0.75 -15.30
CA ASP A 54 -1.24 -0.53 -14.12
C ASP A 54 -1.01 0.85 -13.48
N PHE A 55 0.22 1.36 -13.56
CA PHE A 55 0.55 2.71 -13.10
C PHE A 55 0.10 3.82 -14.06
N GLU A 56 0.14 3.59 -15.38
CA GLU A 56 -0.27 4.57 -16.40
C GLU A 56 -1.79 4.63 -16.56
N TYR A 57 -2.49 3.51 -16.43
CA TYR A 57 -3.95 3.40 -16.59
C TYR A 57 -4.73 3.31 -15.27
N GLY A 58 -4.09 2.93 -14.16
CA GLY A 58 -4.69 2.96 -12.83
C GLY A 58 -4.60 4.36 -12.21
N TYR A 59 -5.53 4.69 -11.30
CA TYR A 59 -5.49 5.91 -10.48
C TYR A 59 -4.33 5.94 -9.46
N ALA A 60 -3.31 5.09 -9.64
CA ALA A 60 -2.17 5.00 -8.74
C ALA A 60 -1.25 6.20 -8.99
N GLU A 61 -1.46 7.28 -8.25
CA GLU A 61 -0.54 8.41 -8.28
C GLU A 61 0.86 7.95 -7.82
N PRO A 62 1.92 8.30 -8.56
CA PRO A 62 3.29 8.04 -8.11
C PRO A 62 3.52 8.64 -6.74
N ALA A 63 4.31 7.93 -5.92
CA ALA A 63 4.98 8.53 -4.79
C ALA A 63 6.04 9.51 -5.32
N THR A 64 5.59 10.70 -5.71
CA THR A 64 6.47 11.79 -6.13
C THR A 64 7.25 12.31 -4.93
N SER A 65 8.42 12.90 -5.19
CA SER A 65 9.19 13.56 -4.13
C SER A 65 8.38 14.65 -3.42
N GLU A 66 7.41 15.26 -4.10
CA GLU A 66 6.54 16.28 -3.55
C GLU A 66 5.53 15.70 -2.56
N SER A 67 4.84 14.60 -2.92
CA SER A 67 3.88 13.95 -2.01
C SER A 67 4.56 13.37 -0.77
N VAL A 68 5.79 12.87 -0.91
CA VAL A 68 6.61 12.42 0.22
C VAL A 68 6.97 13.58 1.16
N LYS A 69 7.35 14.74 0.60
CA LYS A 69 7.68 15.94 1.37
C LYS A 69 6.45 16.54 2.07
N GLU A 70 5.28 16.45 1.44
CA GLU A 70 4.02 16.81 2.08
C GLU A 70 3.71 15.87 3.26
N LEU A 71 3.93 14.57 3.09
CA LEU A 71 3.80 13.58 4.16
C LEU A 71 4.73 13.90 5.34
N GLU A 72 6.00 14.23 5.08
CA GLU A 72 6.98 14.65 6.10
C GLU A 72 6.47 15.87 6.88
N THR A 73 5.94 16.87 6.17
CA THR A 73 5.37 18.08 6.80
C THR A 73 4.16 17.75 7.67
N ARG A 74 3.29 16.84 7.20
CA ARG A 74 2.12 16.37 7.97
C ARG A 74 2.55 15.59 9.21
N LEU A 75 3.58 14.74 9.09
CA LEU A 75 4.12 13.97 10.19
C LEU A 75 4.71 14.88 11.27
N GLY A 76 5.52 15.87 10.89
CA GLY A 76 6.07 16.85 11.84
C GLY A 76 4.98 17.66 12.57
N ARG A 77 3.84 17.94 11.91
CA ARG A 77 2.69 18.55 12.59
C ARG A 77 2.05 17.60 13.61
N VAL A 78 1.98 16.31 13.31
CA VAL A 78 1.47 15.29 14.24
C VAL A 78 2.41 15.17 15.43
N GLU A 79 3.71 15.08 15.21
CA GLU A 79 4.74 15.05 16.27
C GLU A 79 4.60 16.27 17.19
N GLY A 80 4.51 17.49 16.64
CA GLY A 80 4.32 18.69 17.46
C GLY A 80 2.97 18.73 18.20
N LYS A 81 1.92 18.06 17.73
CA LYS A 81 0.67 17.88 18.49
C LYS A 81 0.85 16.89 19.62
N LEU A 82 1.56 15.79 19.37
CA LEU A 82 1.86 14.77 20.38
C LEU A 82 2.72 15.36 21.50
N ASP A 83 3.71 16.19 21.19
CA ASP A 83 4.52 16.89 22.19
C ASP A 83 3.68 17.82 23.08
N ARG A 84 2.70 18.53 22.50
CA ARG A 84 1.78 19.38 23.27
C ARG A 84 0.85 18.58 24.15
N LEU A 85 0.37 17.43 23.67
CA LEU A 85 -0.46 16.54 24.46
C LEU A 85 0.34 15.93 25.61
N LEU A 86 1.60 15.56 25.36
CA LEU A 86 2.53 15.09 26.38
C LEU A 86 2.74 16.17 27.44
N ALA A 87 3.04 17.41 27.03
CA ALA A 87 3.21 18.54 27.95
C ALA A 87 1.94 18.88 28.73
N ALA A 88 0.75 18.75 28.13
CA ALA A 88 -0.52 18.97 28.81
C ALA A 88 -0.83 17.88 29.84
N LEU A 89 -0.46 16.62 29.56
CA LEU A 89 -0.58 15.50 30.50
C LEU A 89 0.43 15.62 31.65
N GLU A 90 1.65 16.05 31.37
CA GLU A 90 2.68 16.31 32.39
C GLU A 90 2.36 17.55 33.25
N GLY A 91 1.88 18.63 32.64
CA GLY A 91 1.44 19.84 33.34
C GLY A 91 0.15 19.64 34.15
N GLY A 92 -0.78 18.82 33.65
CA GLY A 92 -1.98 18.40 34.39
C GLY A 92 -1.68 17.53 35.61
N ALA A 93 -0.48 16.92 35.68
CA ALA A 93 -0.01 16.23 36.87
C ALA A 93 0.63 17.18 37.91
N GLN A 94 0.93 18.42 37.55
CA GLN A 94 1.58 19.41 38.43
C GLN A 94 0.63 20.52 38.93
N ASP A 95 -0.42 20.89 38.20
CA ASP A 95 -1.37 21.93 38.62
C ASP A 95 -2.73 21.36 39.06
N GLY A 96 -2.76 20.85 40.29
CA GLY A 96 -4.01 20.63 41.03
C GLY A 96 -4.55 21.94 41.58
N GLY A 97 -5.30 22.72 40.78
CA GLY A 97 -5.93 23.94 41.29
C GLY A 97 -6.67 24.80 40.27
N ALA A 98 -7.92 24.42 39.96
CA ALA A 98 -9.04 25.26 39.55
C ALA A 98 -8.75 26.52 38.70
N GLN A 99 -9.06 26.42 37.40
CA GLN A 99 -9.73 27.51 36.68
C GLN A 99 -10.70 26.94 35.65
N VAL A 100 -11.98 27.06 35.99
CA VAL A 100 -13.12 26.97 35.07
C VAL A 100 -13.04 28.11 34.06
N ALA A 101 -12.90 27.75 32.79
CA ALA A 101 -13.24 28.61 31.66
C ALA A 101 -14.01 27.76 30.65
N GLU A 102 -15.33 27.83 30.74
CA GLU A 102 -16.23 27.46 29.66
C GLU A 102 -15.82 28.18 28.38
N THR A 103 -15.35 27.44 27.38
CA THR A 103 -15.56 27.82 25.98
C THR A 103 -15.70 26.55 25.13
N ASN A 104 -16.94 26.38 24.66
CA ASN A 104 -17.31 25.85 23.35
C ASN A 104 -17.00 24.39 23.01
N GLY A 105 -18.08 23.59 23.10
CA GLY A 105 -18.41 22.59 22.10
C GLY A 105 -17.42 21.44 22.02
N SER A 106 -17.54 20.50 22.95
CA SER A 106 -17.15 19.12 22.67
C SER A 106 -17.92 18.70 21.42
N MET A 107 -17.27 18.79 20.26
CA MET A 107 -17.67 18.02 19.10
C MET A 107 -17.43 16.58 19.50
N VAL A 108 -18.42 15.99 20.18
CA VAL A 108 -18.52 14.55 20.38
C VAL A 108 -18.39 14.01 18.97
N GLU A 109 -17.28 13.35 18.67
CA GLU A 109 -17.06 12.76 17.37
C GLU A 109 -18.05 11.61 17.23
N ILE A 110 -19.23 11.93 16.67
CA ILE A 110 -20.31 10.98 16.52
C ILE A 110 -19.80 9.92 15.54
N THR A 111 -19.40 8.81 16.12
CA THR A 111 -18.98 7.63 15.41
C THR A 111 -20.27 7.03 14.84
N ALA A 112 -20.51 7.24 13.55
CA ALA A 112 -21.67 6.72 12.86
C ALA A 112 -21.20 5.91 11.65
N THR A 113 -21.93 4.85 11.34
CA THR A 113 -21.71 4.12 10.08
C THR A 113 -22.06 5.02 8.89
N ASP A 114 -21.40 4.84 7.75
CA ASP A 114 -21.68 5.64 6.54
C ASP A 114 -23.13 5.50 6.07
N ALA A 115 -23.72 4.33 6.27
CA ALA A 115 -25.13 4.08 6.02
C ALA A 115 -26.04 4.91 6.95
N ALA A 116 -25.71 5.03 8.23
CA ALA A 116 -26.45 5.85 9.18
C ALA A 116 -26.37 7.34 8.86
N ARG A 117 -25.18 7.85 8.48
CA ARG A 117 -25.02 9.26 8.06
C ARG A 117 -25.84 9.61 6.84
N ARG A 118 -25.91 8.70 5.86
CA ARG A 118 -26.72 8.88 4.65
C ARG A 118 -28.20 8.92 4.99
N LYS A 119 -28.66 7.97 5.82
CA LYS A 119 -30.06 7.88 6.25
C LYS A 119 -30.52 9.09 7.07
N ALA A 120 -29.63 9.63 7.91
CA ALA A 120 -29.90 10.82 8.71
C ALA A 120 -30.12 12.06 7.83
N ARG A 121 -29.32 12.23 6.77
CA ARG A 121 -29.52 13.32 5.78
C ARG A 121 -30.82 13.18 5.00
N GLU A 122 -31.20 11.95 4.62
CA GLU A 122 -32.45 11.70 3.92
C GLU A 122 -33.68 12.02 4.76
N MET A 123 -33.62 11.77 6.07
CA MET A 123 -34.74 11.99 6.99
C MET A 123 -34.66 13.30 7.79
N GLY A 124 -33.61 14.10 7.59
CA GLY A 124 -33.40 15.36 8.32
C GLY A 124 -33.15 15.19 9.82
N VAL A 125 -32.64 14.03 10.24
CA VAL A 125 -32.38 13.71 11.66
C VAL A 125 -30.96 14.17 12.03
N ASP A 126 -30.82 14.88 13.15
CA ASP A 126 -29.49 15.22 13.67
C ASP A 126 -28.88 14.01 14.40
N LEU A 127 -27.70 13.59 13.96
CA LEU A 127 -26.95 12.48 14.53
C LEU A 127 -26.47 12.77 15.96
N SER A 128 -26.41 14.04 16.37
CA SER A 128 -26.03 14.42 17.74
C SER A 128 -27.08 14.05 18.79
N GLU A 129 -28.33 13.89 18.34
CA GLU A 129 -29.47 13.55 19.19
C GLU A 129 -29.85 12.06 19.13
N VAL A 130 -29.10 11.26 18.34
CA VAL A 130 -29.33 9.84 18.16
C VAL A 130 -28.39 9.05 19.07
N VAL A 131 -28.97 8.30 20.02
CA VAL A 131 -28.21 7.37 20.85
C VAL A 131 -27.80 6.16 20.00
N GLY A 132 -26.49 6.01 19.77
CA GLY A 132 -25.95 4.88 19.01
C GLY A 132 -25.96 3.60 19.83
N THR A 133 -26.51 2.52 19.27
CA THR A 133 -26.55 1.19 19.92
C THR A 133 -25.54 0.19 19.34
N GLY A 134 -24.70 0.62 18.39
CA GLY A 134 -23.66 -0.20 17.78
C GLY A 134 -22.45 -0.43 18.71
N THR A 135 -21.50 -1.22 18.21
CA THR A 135 -20.19 -1.43 18.86
C THR A 135 -19.51 -0.09 19.14
N ASP A 136 -19.00 0.08 20.36
CA ASP A 136 -18.40 1.32 20.88
C ASP A 136 -19.34 2.55 20.87
N GLY A 137 -20.66 2.34 20.91
CA GLY A 137 -21.65 3.43 20.88
C GLY A 137 -21.87 4.02 19.48
N GLN A 138 -21.48 3.28 18.43
CA GLN A 138 -21.63 3.73 17.06
C GLN A 138 -23.11 3.85 16.65
N VAL A 139 -23.47 4.95 15.98
CA VAL A 139 -24.82 5.15 15.44
C VAL A 139 -25.04 4.26 14.22
N THR A 140 -26.06 3.41 14.29
CA THR A 140 -26.45 2.49 13.22
C THR A 140 -27.65 3.04 12.43
N VAL A 141 -27.94 2.44 11.27
CA VAL A 141 -29.08 2.82 10.42
C VAL A 141 -30.40 2.67 11.17
N GLU A 142 -30.51 1.63 12.00
CA GLU A 142 -31.72 1.38 12.79
C GLU A 142 -31.96 2.45 13.86
N ASP A 143 -30.89 2.97 14.48
CA ASP A 143 -30.99 4.05 15.48
C ASP A 143 -31.55 5.34 14.85
N VAL A 144 -31.05 5.67 13.66
CA VAL A 144 -31.50 6.83 12.88
C VAL A 144 -32.95 6.64 12.40
N ARG A 145 -33.32 5.43 11.96
CA ARG A 145 -34.70 5.11 11.55
C ARG A 145 -35.68 5.23 12.70
N LYS A 146 -35.37 4.67 13.87
CA LYS A 146 -36.20 4.80 15.08
C LYS A 146 -36.42 6.25 15.49
N LYS A 147 -35.39 7.11 15.36
CA LYS A 147 -35.50 8.54 15.68
C LYS A 147 -36.33 9.30 14.64
N GLY A 148 -36.20 8.99 13.35
CA GLY A 148 -36.95 9.64 12.28
C GLY A 148 -38.43 9.23 12.18
N GLU A 149 -38.80 8.10 12.79
CA GLU A 149 -40.20 7.62 12.88
C GLU A 149 -40.94 8.14 14.12
N SER A 150 -40.24 8.82 15.04
CA SER A 150 -40.79 9.38 16.29
C SER A 150 -41.01 10.88 16.21
#